data_AF-A0A357WZG9-F1
#
_entry.id   AF-A0A357WZG9-F1
#
_cell.length_a   1.000
_cell.length_b   1.000
_cell.length_c   1.000
_cell.angle_alpha   90.00
_cell.angle_beta   90.00
_cell.angle_gamma   90.00
#
_symmetry.space_group_name_H-M   'P 1'
#
loop_
_entity.id
_entity.type
_entity.pdbx_description
1 polymer ?
#
loop_
_entity_poly.entity_id
_entity_poly.type
_entity_poly.pdbx_seq_one_letter_code
_entity_poly.pdbx_strand_id
1 'polypeptide(L)' 'AENLTLDMNEIAEWQPGDIVVFEGHIAIISDKRNKQGIPYILHNGGQPVREENAMARYEILGHFRWTSPIA' A
#
# COMPACT_ATOMS: atom_id res chain seq x y z
N ALA A 1 -4.62 -1.57 -14.78
CA ALA A 1 -3.86 -1.06 -13.62
C ALA A 1 -2.39 -1.13 -13.96
N GLU A 2 -1.64 -0.08 -13.61
CA GLU A 2 -0.20 -0.05 -13.73
C GLU A 2 0.42 -0.92 -12.63
N ASN A 3 1.48 -1.66 -12.96
CA ASN A 3 2.28 -2.40 -11.98
C ASN A 3 3.50 -1.55 -11.60
N LEU A 4 3.69 -1.34 -10.31
CA LEU A 4 4.67 -0.41 -9.76
C LEU A 4 5.76 -1.16 -8.98
N THR A 5 6.75 -0.41 -8.52
CA THR A 5 7.83 -0.91 -7.67
C THR A 5 7.30 -1.61 -6.42
N LEU A 6 8.01 -2.65 -5.97
CA LEU A 6 7.79 -3.31 -4.69
C LEU A 6 8.77 -2.81 -3.62
N ASP A 7 9.75 -1.97 -3.99
CA ASP A 7 10.68 -1.39 -3.02
C ASP A 7 9.97 -0.30 -2.21
N MET A 8 9.78 -0.57 -0.92
CA MET A 8 9.17 0.40 0.01
C MET A 8 10.01 1.67 0.19
N ASN A 9 11.30 1.63 -0.17
CA ASN A 9 12.18 2.78 -0.08
C ASN A 9 11.99 3.76 -1.26
N GLU A 10 11.34 3.35 -2.34
CA GLU A 10 10.92 4.23 -3.44
C GLU A 10 9.65 4.99 -3.04
N ILE A 11 9.74 5.77 -1.95
CA ILE A 11 8.64 6.43 -1.23
C ILE A 11 7.66 7.19 -2.15
N ALA A 12 8.20 7.81 -3.20
CA ALA A 12 7.43 8.60 -4.16
C ALA A 12 6.48 7.77 -5.02
N GLU A 13 6.76 6.48 -5.24
CA GLU A 13 5.93 5.61 -6.07
C GLU A 13 4.66 5.16 -5.37
N TRP A 14 4.65 5.14 -4.04
CA TRP A 14 3.51 4.71 -3.22
C TRP A 14 2.56 5.89 -2.97
N GLN A 15 1.42 5.95 -3.64
CA GLN A 15 0.44 7.03 -3.53
C GLN A 15 -0.88 6.57 -2.87
N PRO A 16 -1.64 7.49 -2.26
CA PRO A 16 -2.89 7.15 -1.61
C PRO A 16 -3.87 6.53 -2.62
N GLY A 17 -4.53 5.44 -2.22
CA GLY A 17 -5.48 4.72 -3.08
C GLY A 17 -4.85 3.62 -3.93
N ASP A 18 -3.52 3.51 -3.98
CA ASP A 18 -2.88 2.35 -4.59
C ASP A 18 -3.26 1.06 -3.85
N ILE A 19 -3.22 -0.04 -4.58
CA ILE A 19 -3.52 -1.37 -4.06
C ILE A 19 -2.20 -2.09 -3.83
N VAL A 20 -1.99 -2.62 -2.62
CA VAL A 20 -0.85 -3.47 -2.29
C VAL A 20 -1.33 -4.88 -1.96
N VAL A 21 -0.70 -5.86 -2.58
CA VAL A 21 -1.01 -7.29 -2.41
C VAL A 21 0.12 -7.95 -1.66
N PHE A 22 -0.24 -8.77 -0.68
CA PHE A 22 0.68 -9.58 0.12
C PHE A 22 0.33 -11.06 -0.05
N GLU A 23 1.16 -11.96 0.48
CA GLU A 23 0.80 -13.38 0.54
C GLU A 23 -0.48 -13.58 1.37
N GLY A 24 -1.57 -14.00 0.71
CA GLY A 24 -2.87 -14.26 1.34
C GLY A 24 -3.61 -13.01 1.85
N HIS A 25 -3.15 -11.79 1.54
CA HIS A 25 -3.76 -10.54 2.04
C HIS A 25 -3.69 -9.38 1.05
N ILE A 26 -4.49 -8.34 1.27
CA ILE A 26 -4.54 -7.14 0.43
C ILE A 26 -4.85 -5.90 1.25
N ALA A 27 -4.35 -4.75 0.82
CA ALA A 27 -4.62 -3.46 1.43
C ALA A 27 -4.66 -2.31 0.43
N ILE A 28 -5.17 -1.17 0.88
CA ILE A 28 -5.08 0.11 0.18
C ILE A 28 -4.03 0.99 0.87
N ILE A 29 -3.22 1.67 0.08
CA ILE A 29 -2.23 2.64 0.56
C ILE A 29 -2.94 3.89 1.11
N SER A 30 -2.59 4.26 2.34
CA SER A 30 -3.06 5.48 2.99
C SER A 30 -2.24 6.71 2.58
N ASP A 31 -2.82 7.90 2.77
CA ASP A 31 -2.15 9.19 2.70
C ASP A 31 -1.25 9.49 3.91
N LYS A 32 -1.41 8.78 5.02
CA LYS A 32 -0.54 8.88 6.19
C LYS A 32 0.75 8.11 5.99
N ARG A 33 1.84 8.70 6.50
CA ARG A 33 3.19 8.11 6.44
C ARG A 33 3.83 8.10 7.81
N ASN A 34 4.69 7.12 8.03
CA ASN A 34 5.51 7.06 9.23
C ASN A 34 6.70 8.04 9.12
N LYS A 35 7.57 8.09 10.14
CA LYS A 35 8.71 9.03 10.17
C LYS A 35 9.73 8.78 9.06
N GLN A 36 9.71 7.60 8.45
CA GLN A 36 10.57 7.18 7.35
C GLN A 36 9.92 7.42 5.98
N GLY A 37 8.70 7.94 5.93
CA GLY A 37 7.97 8.20 4.69
C GLY A 37 7.21 6.99 4.13
N ILE A 38 7.33 5.80 4.72
CA ILE A 38 6.58 4.62 4.30
C ILE A 38 5.11 4.82 4.66
N PRO A 39 4.16 4.61 3.73
CA PRO A 39 2.76 4.85 4.02
C PRO A 39 2.15 3.76 4.90
N TYR A 40 1.11 4.17 5.62
CA TYR A 40 0.24 3.27 6.35
C TYR A 40 -0.62 2.48 5.35
N ILE A 41 -1.22 1.40 5.82
CA ILE A 41 -2.16 0.59 5.04
C ILE A 41 -3.53 0.56 5.69
N LEU A 42 -4.57 0.60 4.85
CA LEU A 42 -5.96 0.38 5.21
C LEU A 42 -6.31 -1.06 4.82
N HIS A 43 -6.55 -1.92 5.81
CA HIS A 43 -6.80 -3.34 5.57
C HIS A 43 -7.69 -3.98 6.64
N ASN A 44 -8.29 -5.13 6.34
CA ASN A 44 -9.14 -5.88 7.26
C ASN A 44 -8.41 -7.13 7.78
N GLY A 45 -7.43 -6.94 8.67
CA GLY A 45 -6.66 -8.01 9.31
C GLY A 45 -7.14 -8.41 10.71
N GLY A 46 -8.31 -7.92 11.17
CA GLY A 46 -8.84 -8.18 12.51
C GLY A 46 -8.18 -7.36 13.64
N GLN A 47 -7.35 -6.39 13.28
CA GLN A 47 -6.65 -5.49 14.19
C GLN A 47 -7.58 -4.43 14.82
N PRO A 48 -7.24 -3.86 15.98
CA PRO A 48 -8.03 -2.80 16.61
C PRO A 48 -7.96 -1.45 15.87
N VAL A 49 -6.84 -1.16 15.19
CA VAL A 49 -6.62 0.10 14.46
C VAL A 49 -6.70 -0.17 12.96
N ARG A 50 -7.68 0.40 12.26
CA ARG A 50 -7.92 0.06 10.84
C ARG A 50 -6.86 0.55 9.85
N GLU A 51 -6.12 1.58 10.23
CA GLU A 51 -5.07 2.21 9.44
C GLU A 51 -3.72 2.05 10.15
N GLU A 52 -2.86 1.16 9.66
CA GLU A 52 -1.67 0.70 10.39
C GLU A 52 -0.37 0.94 9.65
N ASN A 53 0.70 1.21 10.41
CA ASN A 53 2.08 1.11 9.94
C ASN A 53 2.49 -0.36 9.87
N ALA A 54 1.91 -1.09 8.93
CA ALA A 54 1.98 -2.54 8.83
C ALA A 54 2.52 -3.06 7.49
N MET A 55 2.93 -2.17 6.57
CA MET A 55 3.39 -2.58 5.24
C MET A 55 4.55 -3.58 5.29
N ALA A 56 5.52 -3.35 6.19
CA ALA A 56 6.67 -4.24 6.38
C ALA A 56 6.39 -5.50 7.22
N ARG A 57 5.15 -5.74 7.68
CA ARG A 57 4.80 -6.94 8.46
C ARG A 57 4.60 -8.17 7.56
N TYR A 58 4.47 -7.97 6.24
CA TYR A 58 4.12 -9.01 5.26
C TYR A 58 5.04 -8.92 4.05
N GLU A 59 5.17 -10.03 3.31
CA GLU A 59 5.85 -10.02 2.02
C GLU A 59 4.97 -9.34 0.97
N ILE A 60 5.51 -8.32 0.30
CA ILE A 60 4.84 -7.61 -0.78
C ILE A 60 4.97 -8.42 -2.06
N LEU A 61 3.83 -8.80 -2.65
CA LEU A 61 3.76 -9.55 -3.91
C LEU A 61 3.33 -8.67 -5.09
N GLY A 62 2.76 -7.50 -4.83
CA GLY A 62 2.32 -6.60 -5.89
C GLY A 62 1.94 -5.22 -5.38
N HIS A 63 2.11 -4.22 -6.25
CA HIS A 63 1.75 -2.84 -6.02
C HIS A 63 1.13 -2.29 -7.32
N PHE A 64 -0.12 -1.82 -7.23
CA PHE A 64 -0.92 -1.49 -8.40
C PHE A 64 -1.64 -0.14 -8.26
N ARG A 65 -1.61 0.64 -9.33
CA ARG A 65 -2.41 1.88 -9.44
C ARG A 65 -3.51 1.70 -10.48
N TRP A 66 -4.75 2.03 -10.08
CA TRP A 66 -5.85 2.07 -11.03
C TRP A 66 -5.78 3.35 -11.88
N THR A 67 -5.31 3.21 -13.11
CA THR A 67 -5.34 4.27 -14.11
C THR A 67 -6.64 4.16 -14.91
N SER A 68 -7.63 5.02 -14.62
CA SER A 68 -8.74 5.18 -15.55
C SER A 68 -8.22 5.87 -16.81
N PRO A 69 -8.50 5.39 -18.03
CA PRO A 69 -8.47 6.28 -19.17
C PRO A 69 -9.49 7.39 -18.90
N ILE A 70 -9.04 8.64 -19.00
CA ILE A 70 -9.92 9.80 -18.90
C ILE A 70 -10.97 9.66 -20.01
N ALA A 71 -12.25 9.77 -19.65
CA ALA A 71 -13.36 9.89 -20.61
C ALA A 71 -13.43 11.31 -21.17
#